data_AF-A0A2D6ZKM7-F1
#
_entry.id   AF-A0A2D6ZKM7-F1
#
_cell.length_a   1.000
_cell.length_b   1.000
_cell.length_c   1.000
_cell.angle_alpha   90.00
_cell.angle_beta   90.00
_cell.angle_gamma   90.00
#
_symmetry.space_group_name_H-M   'P 1'
#
loop_
_entity.id
_entity.type
_entity.pdbx_description
1 polymer ?
#
loop_
_entity_poly.entity_id
_entity_poly.type
_entity_poly.pdbx_seq_one_letter_code
_entity_poly.pdbx_strand_id
1 'polypeptide(L)'
;MMAKPTDIRVVATKLFFLPVETRVALKFGPETLTHVTCARVQLTTRLANGSTATGWGETPLSVQWVWPSALPYEPRHQALKKFCQHLAKAWAAFDSAGHPLELGHDFQQTELL
;
A
#
# COMPACT_ATOMS: atom_id res chain seq x y z
N MET A 1 1.75 -11.32 24.82
CA MET A 1 0.39 -11.79 24.49
C MET A 1 0.47 -13.24 24.05
N MET A 2 -0.54 -14.07 24.35
CA MET A 2 -0.60 -15.45 23.86
C MET A 2 -1.03 -15.46 22.39
N ALA A 3 -0.36 -16.27 21.57
CA ALA A 3 -0.72 -16.47 20.16
C ALA A 3 -2.13 -17.08 20.04
N LYS A 4 -2.94 -16.54 19.13
CA LYS A 4 -4.29 -17.02 18.84
C LYS A 4 -4.30 -17.84 17.55
N PRO A 5 -5.21 -18.83 17.41
CA PRO A 5 -5.35 -19.58 16.16
C PRO A 5 -5.70 -18.73 14.93
N THR A 6 -6.22 -17.52 15.15
CA THR A 6 -6.60 -16.54 14.12
C THR A 6 -5.47 -15.59 13.74
N ASP A 7 -4.33 -15.65 14.41
CA ASP A 7 -3.20 -14.78 14.10
C ASP A 7 -2.64 -15.13 12.73
N ILE A 8 -2.41 -14.09 11.93
CA ILE A 8 -1.92 -14.22 10.57
C ILE A 8 -0.49 -13.72 10.48
N ARG A 9 0.24 -14.20 9.47
CA ARG A 9 1.48 -13.60 8.99
C ARG A 9 1.36 -13.30 7.50
N VAL A 10 1.88 -12.16 7.04
CA VAL A 10 2.00 -11.87 5.61
C VAL A 10 3.17 -12.67 5.03
N VAL A 11 2.93 -13.40 3.94
CA VAL A 11 3.94 -14.28 3.32
C VAL A 11 4.24 -13.97 1.86
N ALA A 12 3.39 -13.16 1.21
CA ALA A 12 3.66 -12.67 -0.13
C ALA A 12 2.85 -11.40 -0.42
N THR A 13 3.41 -10.56 -1.29
CA THR A 13 2.75 -9.35 -1.79
C THR A 13 2.84 -9.29 -3.32
N LYS A 14 1.82 -8.72 -3.95
CA LYS A 14 1.85 -8.31 -5.36
C LYS A 14 1.34 -6.89 -5.48
N LEU A 15 2.05 -6.05 -6.21
CA LEU A 15 1.69 -4.65 -6.44
C LEU A 15 1.42 -4.42 -7.92
N PHE A 16 0.30 -3.77 -8.22
CA PHE A 16 -0.13 -3.39 -9.56
C PHE A 16 -0.34 -1.88 -9.60
N PHE A 17 0.09 -1.26 -10.69
CA PHE A 17 -0.22 0.13 -10.99
C PHE A 17 -1.21 0.18 -12.15
N LEU A 18 -2.42 0.64 -11.87
CA LEU A 18 -3.52 0.67 -12.83
C LEU A 18 -3.77 2.12 -13.26
N PRO A 19 -3.60 2.47 -14.54
CA PRO A 19 -3.97 3.79 -15.03
C PRO A 19 -5.50 3.93 -15.05
N VAL A 20 -6.03 5.02 -14.50
CA VAL A 20 -7.45 5.34 -14.50
C VAL A 20 -7.64 6.75 -15.01
N GLU A 21 -8.42 6.90 -16.08
CA GLU A 21 -8.84 8.20 -16.59
C GLU A 21 -10.09 8.68 -15.86
N THR A 22 -10.14 9.97 -15.52
CA THR A 22 -11.33 10.55 -14.93
C THR A 22 -12.30 10.93 -16.05
N ARG A 23 -13.59 10.64 -15.88
CA ARG A 23 -14.63 11.04 -16.85
C ARG A 23 -14.67 12.54 -17.10
N VAL A 24 -14.33 13.32 -16.08
CA VAL A 24 -14.24 14.78 -16.10
C VAL A 24 -12.97 15.21 -15.37
N ALA A 25 -12.43 16.37 -15.72
CA ALA A 25 -11.29 16.93 -15.00
C ALA A 25 -11.68 17.27 -13.55
N LEU A 26 -10.91 16.78 -12.58
CA LEU A 26 -11.10 17.07 -11.16
C LEU A 26 -10.10 18.14 -10.71
N LYS A 27 -10.55 19.10 -9.89
CA LYS A 27 -9.69 20.19 -9.40
C LYS A 27 -9.23 19.92 -7.98
N PHE A 28 -7.91 19.95 -7.76
CA PHE A 28 -7.28 19.79 -6.44
C PHE A 28 -6.33 20.97 -6.21
N GLY A 29 -6.83 21.99 -5.51
CA GLY A 29 -6.09 23.24 -5.30
C GLY A 29 -5.69 23.89 -6.65
N PRO A 30 -4.41 24.17 -6.88
CA PRO A 30 -3.96 24.76 -8.15
C PRO A 30 -3.91 23.74 -9.30
N GLU A 31 -3.92 22.43 -9.03
CA GLU A 31 -3.73 21.39 -10.04
C GLU A 31 -5.06 20.85 -10.58
N THR A 32 -5.08 20.49 -11.86
CA THR A 32 -6.20 19.82 -12.52
C THR A 32 -5.78 18.39 -12.86
N LEU A 33 -6.57 17.41 -12.41
CA LEU A 33 -6.32 15.98 -12.59
C LEU A 33 -7.29 15.42 -13.64
N THR A 34 -6.74 14.80 -14.68
CA THR A 34 -7.51 14.08 -15.72
C THR A 34 -7.30 12.56 -15.67
N HIS A 35 -6.29 12.11 -14.93
CA HIS A 35 -5.98 10.70 -14.74
C HIS A 35 -5.30 10.49 -13.38
N VAL A 36 -5.41 9.29 -12.84
CA VAL A 36 -4.74 8.86 -11.61
C VAL A 36 -4.22 7.44 -11.77
N THR A 37 -3.10 7.14 -11.14
CA THR A 37 -2.64 5.75 -10.99
C THR A 37 -3.23 5.17 -9.72
N CYS A 38 -3.95 4.06 -9.81
CA CYS A 38 -4.32 3.27 -8.62
C CYS A 38 -3.21 2.27 -8.28
N ALA A 39 -2.76 2.28 -7.03
CA ALA A 39 -1.92 1.23 -6.49
C ALA A 39 -2.82 0.14 -5.90
N ARG A 40 -2.84 -1.03 -6.54
CA ARG A 40 -3.59 -2.20 -6.06
C ARG A 40 -2.62 -3.23 -5.53
N VAL A 41 -2.90 -3.75 -4.34
CA VAL A 41 -2.08 -4.74 -3.66
C VAL A 41 -2.90 -6.00 -3.40
N GLN A 42 -2.30 -7.16 -3.69
CA GLN A 42 -2.74 -8.45 -3.16
C GLN A 42 -1.75 -8.86 -2.08
N LEU A 43 -2.25 -9.16 -0.88
CA LEU A 43 -1.47 -9.81 0.18
C LEU A 43 -1.89 -11.28 0.28
N THR A 44 -0.92 -12.16 0.49
CA THR A 44 -1.17 -13.53 0.92
C THR A 44 -0.80 -13.64 2.38
N THR A 45 -1.72 -14.17 3.18
CA THR A 45 -1.53 -14.40 4.61
C THR A 45 -1.52 -15.89 4.91
N ARG A 46 -0.88 -16.27 6.01
CA ARG A 46 -0.83 -17.64 6.51
C ARG A 46 -1.17 -17.68 8.00
N LEU A 47 -1.97 -18.66 8.41
CA LEU A 47 -2.25 -19.00 9.80
C LEU A 47 -1.22 -19.99 10.37
N ALA A 48 -1.16 -20.13 11.69
CA ALA A 48 -0.25 -21.08 12.35
C ALA A 48 -0.46 -22.54 11.92
N ASN A 49 -1.68 -22.93 11.51
CA ASN A 49 -1.98 -24.27 10.99
C ASN A 49 -1.56 -24.48 9.52
N GLY A 50 -0.92 -23.48 8.89
CA GLY A 50 -0.44 -23.54 7.52
C GLY A 50 -1.44 -23.09 6.46
N SER A 51 -2.72 -22.91 6.80
CA SER A 51 -3.74 -22.42 5.86
C SER A 51 -3.42 -21.02 5.36
N THR A 52 -3.64 -20.78 4.06
CA THR A 52 -3.38 -19.48 3.43
C THR A 52 -4.64 -18.84 2.87
N ALA A 53 -4.68 -17.51 2.90
CA ALA A 53 -5.73 -16.72 2.26
C ALA A 53 -5.11 -15.55 1.48
N THR A 54 -5.88 -14.99 0.54
CA THR A 54 -5.48 -13.77 -0.18
C THR A 54 -6.48 -12.65 0.07
N GLY A 55 -5.98 -11.44 0.22
CA GLY A 55 -6.79 -10.22 0.38
C GLY A 55 -6.31 -9.15 -0.59
N TRP A 56 -7.24 -8.28 -1.00
CA TRP A 56 -6.97 -7.18 -1.93
C TRP A 56 -7.26 -5.84 -1.29
N GLY A 57 -6.43 -4.85 -1.59
CA GLY A 57 -6.63 -3.45 -1.22
C GLY A 57 -6.17 -2.55 -2.36
N GLU A 58 -6.78 -1.38 -2.48
CA GLU A 58 -6.44 -0.40 -3.51
C GLU A 58 -6.53 1.02 -2.94
N THR A 59 -5.64 1.88 -3.42
CA THR A 59 -5.74 3.32 -3.18
C THR A 59 -5.29 4.12 -4.41
N PRO A 60 -6.00 5.19 -4.80
CA PRO A 60 -5.51 6.12 -5.80
C PRO A 60 -4.27 6.86 -5.29
N LEU A 61 -3.24 6.95 -6.13
CA LEU A 61 -2.04 7.74 -5.85
C LEU A 61 -2.33 9.22 -6.08
N SER A 62 -2.95 9.87 -5.09
CA SER A 62 -3.32 11.29 -5.10
C SER A 62 -2.10 12.20 -4.87
N VAL A 63 -1.14 12.18 -5.80
CA VAL A 63 0.17 12.88 -5.74
C VAL A 63 0.03 14.35 -5.33
N GLN A 64 -1.02 15.02 -5.82
CA GLN A 64 -1.33 16.42 -5.51
C GLN A 64 -1.54 16.69 -4.02
N TRP A 65 -2.09 15.73 -3.30
CA TRP A 65 -2.45 15.88 -1.89
C TRP A 65 -1.44 15.23 -0.96
N VAL A 66 -1.05 13.98 -1.25
CA VAL A 66 -0.23 13.19 -0.32
C VAL A 66 1.26 13.54 -0.37
N TRP A 67 1.70 14.26 -1.41
CA TRP A 67 3.09 14.64 -1.62
C TRP A 67 3.20 16.08 -2.18
N PRO A 68 2.74 17.09 -1.44
CA PRO A 68 2.74 18.47 -1.90
C PRO A 68 4.18 18.97 -2.05
N SER A 69 4.51 19.53 -3.22
CA SER A 69 5.83 20.09 -3.49
C SER A 69 5.78 20.97 -4.75
N ALA A 70 6.71 21.92 -4.86
CA ALA A 70 6.88 22.77 -6.04
C ALA A 70 7.44 22.01 -7.26
N LEU A 71 7.87 20.75 -7.08
CA LEU A 71 8.33 19.93 -8.19
C LEU A 71 7.19 19.59 -9.17
N PRO A 72 7.51 19.38 -10.45
CA PRO A 72 6.54 18.86 -11.42
C PRO A 72 5.88 17.56 -10.94
N TYR A 73 4.69 17.28 -11.47
CA TYR A 73 3.90 16.10 -11.09
C TYR A 73 4.67 14.78 -11.25
N GLU A 74 5.32 14.58 -12.40
CA GLU A 74 5.85 13.26 -12.77
C GLU A 74 6.99 12.75 -11.85
N PRO A 75 7.99 13.57 -11.47
CA PRO A 75 8.98 13.16 -10.46
C PRO A 75 8.36 12.73 -9.13
N ARG A 76 7.31 13.44 -8.66
CA ARG A 76 6.61 13.11 -7.41
C ARG A 76 5.80 11.82 -7.55
N HIS A 77 5.12 11.64 -8.67
CA HIS A 77 4.40 10.42 -9.02
C HIS A 77 5.34 9.20 -9.04
N GLN A 78 6.51 9.33 -9.67
CA GLN A 78 7.52 8.26 -9.70
C GLN A 78 8.09 7.96 -8.31
N ALA A 79 8.36 8.99 -7.50
CA ALA A 79 8.80 8.80 -6.12
C ALA A 79 7.76 8.02 -5.30
N LEU A 80 6.47 8.37 -5.43
CA LEU A 80 5.38 7.69 -4.73
C LEU A 80 5.25 6.23 -5.18
N LYS A 81 5.35 5.94 -6.48
CA LYS A 81 5.37 4.56 -7.00
C LYS A 81 6.54 3.75 -6.45
N LYS A 82 7.75 4.33 -6.42
CA LYS A 82 8.93 3.68 -5.83
C LYS A 82 8.73 3.39 -4.35
N PHE A 83 8.10 4.31 -3.61
CA PHE A 83 7.76 4.09 -2.21
C PHE A 83 6.76 2.93 -2.05
N CYS A 84 5.70 2.85 -2.86
CA CYS A 84 4.79 1.70 -2.84
C CYS A 84 5.51 0.37 -3.12
N GLN A 85 6.47 0.35 -4.05
CA GLN A 85 7.28 -0.85 -4.33
C GLN A 85 8.15 -1.26 -3.13
N HIS A 86 8.71 -0.28 -2.42
CA HIS A 86 9.46 -0.53 -1.19
C HIS A 86 8.55 -1.12 -0.11
N LEU A 87 7.37 -0.52 0.14
CA LEU A 87 6.40 -1.04 1.11
C LEU A 87 5.93 -2.46 0.79
N ALA A 88 5.67 -2.76 -0.49
CA ALA A 88 5.26 -4.10 -0.89
C ALA A 88 6.33 -5.15 -0.56
N LYS A 89 7.61 -4.83 -0.78
CA LYS A 89 8.73 -5.71 -0.42
C LYS A 89 8.88 -5.86 1.08
N ALA A 90 8.83 -4.74 1.82
CA ALA A 90 8.92 -4.74 3.28
C ALA A 90 7.81 -5.59 3.91
N TRP A 91 6.56 -5.45 3.45
CA TRP A 91 5.45 -6.28 3.93
C TRP A 91 5.64 -7.78 3.69
N ALA A 92 6.26 -8.18 2.57
CA ALA A 92 6.55 -9.59 2.30
C ALA A 92 7.68 -10.14 3.19
N ALA A 93 8.60 -9.27 3.62
CA ALA A 93 9.73 -9.61 4.46
C ALA A 93 9.45 -9.49 5.97
N PHE A 94 8.37 -8.79 6.35
CA PHE A 94 8.02 -8.51 7.73
C PHE A 94 7.69 -9.80 8.49
N ASP A 95 8.61 -10.24 9.35
CA ASP A 95 8.50 -11.49 10.11
C ASP A 95 7.77 -11.27 11.44
N SER A 96 6.48 -10.96 11.33
CA SER A 96 5.59 -10.86 12.49
C SER A 96 4.27 -11.60 12.24
N ALA A 97 3.70 -12.13 13.31
CA ALA A 97 2.41 -12.79 13.31
C ALA A 97 1.54 -12.21 14.43
N GLY A 98 0.27 -11.95 14.13
CA GLY A 98 -0.65 -11.35 15.10
C GLY A 98 -1.99 -10.96 14.51
N HIS A 99 -2.72 -10.14 15.25
CA HIS A 99 -3.97 -9.57 14.76
C HIS A 99 -3.69 -8.58 13.61
N PRO A 100 -4.49 -8.55 12.52
CA PRO A 100 -4.20 -7.70 11.36
C PRO A 100 -4.01 -6.20 11.69
N LEU A 101 -4.79 -5.68 12.64
CA LEU A 101 -4.66 -4.27 13.08
C LEU A 101 -3.37 -4.01 13.86
N GLU A 102 -2.94 -4.96 14.68
CA GLU A 102 -1.71 -4.85 15.47
C GLU A 102 -0.50 -4.95 14.54
N LEU A 103 -0.49 -5.90 13.60
CA LEU A 103 0.54 -6.00 12.56
C LEU A 103 0.68 -4.72 11.74
N GLY A 104 -0.46 -4.12 11.35
CA GLY A 104 -0.47 -2.86 10.63
C GLY A 104 0.12 -1.70 11.43
N HIS A 105 -0.10 -1.69 12.74
CA HIS A 105 0.50 -0.72 13.65
C HIS A 105 2.01 -0.96 13.82
N ASP A 106 2.41 -2.19 14.13
CA ASP A 106 3.81 -2.57 14.35
C ASP A 106 4.65 -2.29 13.11
N PHE A 107 4.17 -2.68 11.93
CA PHE A 107 4.84 -2.37 10.66
C PHE A 107 5.09 -0.86 10.49
N GLN A 108 4.12 -0.02 10.85
CA GLN A 108 4.29 1.43 10.79
C GLN A 108 5.30 1.97 11.81
N GLN A 109 5.44 1.33 12.97
CA GLN A 109 6.38 1.75 14.00
C GLN A 109 7.80 1.25 13.78
N THR A 110 8.00 0.13 13.06
CA THR A 110 9.32 -0.51 12.94
C THR A 110 9.93 -0.47 11.55
N GLU A 111 9.11 -0.40 10.49
CA GLU A 111 9.60 -0.42 9.10
C GLU A 111 9.47 0.94 8.40
N LEU A 112 8.69 1.87 8.96
CA LEU A 112 8.36 3.15 8.33
C LEU A 112 8.90 4.39 9.05
N LEU A 113 9.35 4.25 10.31
CA LEU A 113 9.98 5.28 11.12
C LEU A 113 11.47 4.98 11.29
#